data_AF-C2BDV1-F1
#
_entry.id   AF-C2BDV1-F1
#
_cell.length_a   1.000
_cell.length_b   1.000
_cell.length_c   1.000
_cell.angle_alpha   90.00
_cell.angle_beta   90.00
_cell.angle_gamma   90.00
#
_symmetry.space_group_name_H-M   'P 1'
#
loop_
_entity.id
_entity.type
_entity.pdbx_description
1 polymer ?
#
loop_
_entity_poly.entity_id
_entity_poly.type
_entity_poly.pdbx_seq_one_letter_code
_entity_poly.pdbx_strand_id
1 'polypeptide(L)'
;MSIEETREFYRDFDDLCDCAYCRKYIREIKKSYPDLTEYLNKLGVDIEKPFETMPGEPENRFIDYFSVQYLVMGDKKEFSKEKLGDVTIDLAEDYPDPNLDCKYYVIELGPIKLEWTNEGEI
;
A
#
# COMPACT_ATOMS: atom_id res chain seq x y z
N MET A 1 -11.93 9.21 -11.95
CA MET A 1 -11.71 8.42 -10.71
C MET A 1 -12.91 8.61 -9.77
N SER A 2 -13.32 7.63 -8.98
CA SER A 2 -14.33 7.83 -7.92
C SER A 2 -13.70 7.54 -6.55
N ILE A 3 -13.47 8.61 -5.79
CA ILE A 3 -12.85 8.53 -4.46
C ILE A 3 -13.81 7.82 -3.50
N GLU A 4 -15.11 8.04 -3.65
CA GLU A 4 -16.16 7.42 -2.84
C GLU A 4 -16.24 5.91 -3.06
N GLU A 5 -16.20 5.43 -4.30
CA GLU A 5 -16.17 3.99 -4.61
C GLU A 5 -14.93 3.33 -4.02
N THR A 6 -13.78 4.01 -4.09
CA THR A 6 -12.53 3.51 -3.49
C THR A 6 -12.64 3.43 -1.97
N ARG A 7 -13.22 4.44 -1.32
CA ARG A 7 -13.46 4.42 0.14
C ARG A 7 -14.44 3.33 0.58
N GLU A 8 -15.48 3.09 -0.22
CA GLU A 8 -16.43 2.00 0.04
C GLU A 8 -15.74 0.65 -0.09
N PHE A 9 -14.94 0.43 -1.13
CA PHE A 9 -14.12 -0.76 -1.28
C PHE A 9 -13.23 -1.01 -0.04
N TYR A 10 -12.46 -0.01 0.42
CA TYR A 10 -11.58 -0.19 1.59
C TYR A 10 -12.33 -0.34 2.92
N ARG A 11 -13.59 0.09 3.01
CA ARG A 11 -14.42 -0.16 4.19
C ARG A 11 -14.69 -1.66 4.37
N ASP A 12 -14.91 -2.36 3.26
CA ASP A 12 -15.32 -3.77 3.25
C ASP A 12 -14.14 -4.73 2.96
N PHE A 13 -13.00 -4.21 2.48
CA PHE A 13 -11.81 -5.00 2.16
C PHE A 13 -11.04 -5.41 3.43
N ASP A 14 -11.14 -6.68 3.82
CA ASP A 14 -10.47 -7.23 5.01
C ASP A 14 -9.59 -8.46 4.71
N ASP A 15 -9.38 -8.78 3.42
CA ASP A 15 -8.53 -9.90 2.98
C ASP A 15 -7.04 -9.53 3.04
N LEU A 16 -6.55 -9.27 4.26
CA LEU A 16 -5.19 -8.85 4.53
C LEU A 16 -4.32 -10.04 4.94
N CYS A 17 -3.13 -10.13 4.35
CA CYS A 17 -2.15 -11.12 4.76
C CYS A 17 -1.71 -10.89 6.22
N ASP A 18 -1.75 -11.96 7.03
CA ASP A 18 -1.36 -11.94 8.45
C ASP A 18 0.07 -12.51 8.67
N CYS A 19 0.98 -12.33 7.72
CA CYS A 19 2.37 -12.66 7.96
C CYS A 19 3.04 -11.58 8.84
N ALA A 20 4.20 -11.89 9.43
CA ALA A 20 4.90 -10.94 10.30
C ALA A 20 5.27 -9.62 9.59
N TYR A 21 5.63 -9.69 8.31
CA TYR A 21 5.96 -8.52 7.49
C TYR A 21 4.72 -7.65 7.23
N CYS A 22 3.62 -8.23 6.75
CA CYS A 22 2.37 -7.50 6.51
C CYS A 22 1.81 -6.87 7.80
N ARG A 23 1.80 -7.62 8.92
CA ARG A 23 1.42 -7.04 10.22
C ARG A 23 2.28 -5.84 10.61
N LYS A 24 3.58 -5.90 10.36
CA LYS A 24 4.49 -4.79 10.67
C LYS A 24 4.19 -3.58 9.79
N TYR A 25 3.99 -3.80 8.49
CA TYR A 25 3.58 -2.76 7.56
C TYR A 25 2.34 -2.03 8.07
N ILE A 26 1.25 -2.78 8.27
CA ILE A 26 -0.06 -2.25 8.69
C ILE A 26 0.05 -1.43 9.98
N ARG A 27 0.83 -1.90 10.97
CA ARG A 27 0.96 -1.23 12.28
C ARG A 27 1.73 0.10 12.25
N GLU A 28 2.67 0.25 11.32
CA GLU A 28 3.62 1.38 11.34
C GLU A 28 3.49 2.34 10.18
N ILE A 29 3.03 1.89 9.00
CA ILE A 29 3.10 2.67 7.76
C ILE A 29 2.49 4.06 7.91
N LYS A 30 1.31 4.15 8.54
CA LYS A 30 0.58 5.39 8.74
C LYS A 30 1.31 6.37 9.66
N LYS A 31 2.03 5.86 10.66
CA LYS A 31 2.82 6.67 11.60
C LYS A 31 4.11 7.14 10.96
N SER A 32 4.76 6.28 10.18
CA SER A 32 6.05 6.56 9.54
C SER A 32 5.92 7.43 8.29
N TYR A 33 4.79 7.37 7.58
CA TYR A 33 4.55 8.09 6.32
C TYR A 33 3.20 8.85 6.33
N PRO A 34 3.06 9.90 7.16
CA PRO A 34 1.82 10.69 7.23
C PRO A 34 1.49 11.43 5.93
N ASP A 35 2.49 11.95 5.21
CA ASP A 35 2.28 12.64 3.93
C ASP A 35 1.77 11.66 2.85
N LEU A 36 2.27 10.43 2.86
CA LEU A 36 1.82 9.37 1.97
C LEU A 36 0.39 8.93 2.32
N THR A 37 0.10 8.85 3.62
CA THR A 37 -1.26 8.60 4.12
C THR A 37 -2.22 9.67 3.62
N GLU A 38 -1.86 10.94 3.70
CA GLU A 38 -2.69 12.04 3.21
C GLU A 38 -2.89 11.96 1.69
N TYR A 39 -1.83 11.66 0.93
CA TYR A 39 -1.91 11.47 -0.51
C TYR A 39 -2.86 10.34 -0.89
N LEU A 40 -2.71 9.15 -0.30
CA LEU A 40 -3.57 8.00 -0.59
C LEU A 40 -5.03 8.25 -0.17
N ASN A 41 -5.26 8.98 0.92
CA ASN A 41 -6.61 9.39 1.32
C ASN A 41 -7.31 10.29 0.29
N LYS A 42 -6.57 11.07 -0.51
CA LYS A 42 -7.11 11.86 -1.64
C LYS A 42 -7.53 10.97 -2.81
N LEU A 43 -6.98 9.76 -2.93
CA LEU A 43 -7.43 8.72 -3.85
C LEU A 43 -8.52 7.83 -3.25
N GLY A 44 -8.82 7.97 -1.95
CA GLY A 44 -9.75 7.11 -1.21
C GLY A 44 -9.15 5.80 -0.72
N VAL A 45 -7.83 5.64 -0.86
CA VAL A 45 -7.08 4.44 -0.47
C VAL A 45 -6.75 4.46 1.01
N ASP A 46 -6.97 3.34 1.70
CA ASP A 46 -6.49 3.13 3.06
C ASP A 46 -5.08 2.50 3.04
N ILE A 47 -4.08 3.28 3.46
CA ILE A 47 -2.67 2.84 3.52
C ILE A 47 -2.43 1.66 4.47
N GLU A 48 -3.33 1.40 5.41
CA GLU A 48 -3.21 0.27 6.34
C GLU A 48 -3.79 -1.03 5.75
N LYS A 49 -4.27 -1.00 4.50
CA LYS A 49 -4.90 -2.13 3.82
C LYS A 49 -4.23 -2.42 2.46
N PRO A 50 -2.95 -2.82 2.43
CA PRO A 50 -2.26 -3.12 1.17
C PRO A 50 -2.94 -4.29 0.44
N PHE A 51 -3.00 -4.22 -0.88
CA PHE A 51 -3.42 -5.34 -1.72
C PHE A 51 -2.31 -6.39 -1.82
N GLU A 52 -1.09 -5.94 -2.15
CA GLU A 52 0.10 -6.79 -2.17
C GLU A 52 1.28 -6.05 -1.53
N THR A 53 2.18 -6.81 -0.91
CA THR A 53 3.42 -6.28 -0.34
C THR A 53 4.59 -7.13 -0.80
N MET A 54 5.69 -6.48 -1.22
CA MET A 54 6.94 -7.13 -1.59
C MET A 54 8.04 -6.79 -0.55
N PRO A 55 8.03 -7.42 0.64
CA PRO A 55 9.04 -7.20 1.66
C PRO A 55 10.38 -7.82 1.24
N GLY A 56 11.47 -7.12 1.56
CA GLY A 56 12.80 -7.70 1.64
C GLY A 56 13.05 -8.39 2.99
N GLU A 57 14.31 -8.68 3.27
CA GLU A 57 14.72 -9.25 4.55
C GLU A 57 14.96 -8.13 5.58
N PRO A 58 14.62 -8.35 6.87
CA PRO A 58 15.00 -7.42 7.92
C PRO A 58 16.52 -7.29 8.08
N GLU A 59 17.03 -6.06 7.99
CA GLU A 59 18.45 -5.75 8.12
C GLU A 59 18.66 -4.48 8.95
N ASN A 60 19.67 -4.46 9.82
CA ASN A 60 20.08 -3.27 10.59
C ASN A 60 18.94 -2.56 11.35
N ARG A 61 17.97 -3.31 11.89
CA ARG A 61 16.73 -2.82 12.55
C ARG A 61 15.72 -2.17 11.61
N PHE A 62 15.78 -2.45 10.32
CA PHE A 62 14.81 -2.00 9.35
C PHE A 62 14.35 -3.17 8.48
N ILE A 63 13.21 -2.99 7.83
CA ILE A 63 12.76 -3.81 6.71
C ILE A 63 12.39 -2.86 5.58
N ASP A 64 12.86 -3.19 4.37
CA ASP A 64 12.48 -2.50 3.15
C ASP A 64 11.32 -3.24 2.48
N TYR A 65 10.31 -2.51 2.03
CA TYR A 65 9.27 -3.00 1.13
C TYR A 65 9.55 -2.40 -0.23
N PHE A 66 9.96 -3.24 -1.18
CA PHE A 66 10.37 -2.80 -2.51
C PHE A 66 9.21 -2.26 -3.32
N SER A 67 8.03 -2.85 -3.15
CA SER A 67 6.77 -2.41 -3.72
C SER A 67 5.62 -2.76 -2.78
N VAL A 68 4.67 -1.85 -2.65
CA VAL A 68 3.39 -2.09 -1.98
C VAL A 68 2.29 -1.62 -2.90
N GLN A 69 1.31 -2.48 -3.15
CA GLN A 69 0.29 -2.24 -4.16
C GLN A 69 -1.07 -1.97 -3.52
N TYR A 70 -1.86 -1.12 -4.18
CA TYR A 70 -3.20 -0.73 -3.75
C TYR A 70 -4.14 -0.66 -4.94
N LEU A 71 -5.37 -1.08 -4.71
CA LEU A 71 -6.46 -0.97 -5.68
C LEU A 71 -7.08 0.43 -5.60
N VAL A 72 -7.34 1.04 -6.75
CA VAL A 72 -8.08 2.29 -6.88
C VAL A 72 -9.25 2.09 -7.85
N MET A 73 -10.45 2.47 -7.42
CA MET A 73 -11.66 2.26 -8.21
C MET A 73 -11.81 3.33 -9.31
N GLY A 74 -12.15 2.87 -10.50
CA GLY A 74 -12.35 3.69 -11.69
C GLY A 74 -11.26 3.52 -12.77
N ASP A 75 -11.13 4.55 -13.61
CA ASP A 75 -10.24 4.57 -14.77
C ASP A 75 -8.95 5.34 -14.47
N LYS A 76 -7.80 4.82 -14.92
CA LYS A 76 -6.46 5.38 -14.70
C LYS A 76 -6.15 6.67 -15.47
N LYS A 77 -7.05 7.16 -16.34
CA LYS A 77 -6.82 8.33 -17.23
C LYS A 77 -6.23 9.57 -16.58
N GLU A 78 -6.54 9.80 -15.31
CA GLU A 78 -6.10 11.00 -14.58
C GLU A 78 -4.92 10.72 -13.63
N PHE A 79 -4.47 9.47 -13.55
CA PHE A 79 -3.34 9.11 -12.72
C PHE A 79 -2.03 9.36 -13.47
N SER A 80 -1.13 10.08 -12.81
CA SER A 80 0.26 10.27 -13.22
C SER A 80 1.18 9.74 -12.13
N LYS A 81 2.35 9.26 -12.55
CA LYS A 81 3.45 8.93 -11.65
C LYS A 81 3.76 10.13 -10.77
N GLU A 82 3.88 9.90 -9.47
CA GLU A 82 4.22 10.91 -8.46
C GLU A 82 5.43 10.46 -7.64
N LYS A 83 6.07 11.42 -6.97
CA LYS A 83 7.15 11.15 -6.01
C LYS A 83 6.95 11.99 -4.76
N LEU A 84 6.87 11.32 -3.61
CA LEU A 84 6.75 11.95 -2.29
C LEU A 84 7.97 11.57 -1.44
N GLY A 85 8.86 12.55 -1.24
CA GLY A 85 10.17 12.28 -0.65
C GLY A 85 10.93 11.26 -1.49
N ASP A 86 11.30 10.13 -0.89
CA ASP A 86 12.00 9.03 -1.57
C ASP A 86 11.06 7.95 -2.14
N VAL A 87 9.76 8.04 -1.86
CA VAL A 87 8.75 7.07 -2.31
C VAL A 87 8.24 7.46 -3.69
N THR A 88 8.36 6.54 -4.65
CA THR A 88 7.70 6.66 -5.96
C THR A 88 6.32 6.03 -5.88
N ILE A 89 5.34 6.66 -6.53
CA ILE A 89 3.97 6.16 -6.67
C ILE A 89 3.70 6.07 -8.17
N ASP A 90 3.42 4.87 -8.67
CA ASP A 90 3.22 4.63 -10.10
C ASP A 90 2.12 3.60 -10.33
N LEU A 91 1.77 3.36 -11.60
CA LEU A 91 0.91 2.24 -11.96
C LEU A 91 1.69 0.93 -11.83
N ALA A 92 1.10 -0.04 -11.14
CA ALA A 92 1.66 -1.39 -11.13
C ALA A 92 1.50 -2.04 -12.51
N GLU A 93 2.55 -2.72 -12.96
CA GLU A 93 2.53 -3.47 -14.23
C GLU A 93 2.16 -4.94 -14.04
N ASP A 94 2.41 -5.49 -12.86
CA ASP A 94 2.17 -6.91 -12.50
C ASP A 94 1.55 -7.02 -11.11
N TYR A 95 0.44 -7.75 -11.03
CA TYR A 95 -0.35 -7.95 -9.82
C TYR A 95 -1.34 -9.12 -10.02
N PRO A 96 -1.73 -9.84 -8.96
CA PRO A 96 -2.72 -10.91 -9.07
C PRO A 96 -4.08 -10.34 -9.48
N ASP A 97 -4.90 -11.14 -10.17
CA ASP A 97 -6.27 -10.75 -10.51
C ASP A 97 -7.10 -10.57 -9.23
N PRO A 98 -7.56 -9.35 -8.89
CA PRO A 98 -8.35 -9.11 -7.69
C PRO A 98 -9.79 -9.64 -7.80
N ASN A 99 -10.19 -10.20 -8.96
CA ASN A 99 -11.52 -10.77 -9.21
C ASN A 99 -12.65 -9.76 -8.93
N LEU A 100 -12.48 -8.53 -9.42
CA LEU A 100 -13.46 -7.43 -9.28
C LEU A 100 -14.25 -7.22 -10.58
N ASP A 101 -15.57 -7.13 -10.47
CA ASP A 101 -16.48 -6.86 -11.61
C ASP A 101 -16.60 -5.37 -11.97
N CYS A 102 -15.78 -4.50 -11.36
CA CYS A 102 -15.76 -3.06 -11.60
C CYS A 102 -14.50 -2.62 -12.36
N LYS A 103 -14.47 -1.36 -12.77
CA LYS A 103 -13.23 -0.76 -13.29
C LYS A 103 -12.31 -0.43 -12.11
N TYR A 104 -11.06 -0.80 -12.23
CA TYR A 104 -10.02 -0.46 -11.27
C TYR A 104 -8.68 -0.29 -11.99
N TYR A 105 -7.72 0.26 -11.25
CA TYR A 105 -6.31 0.17 -11.57
C TYR A 105 -5.52 -0.04 -10.28
N VAL A 106 -4.31 -0.59 -10.41
CA VAL A 106 -3.42 -0.84 -9.28
C VAL A 106 -2.30 0.19 -9.31
N ILE A 107 -2.07 0.83 -8.17
CA ILE A 107 -0.89 1.67 -7.95
C ILE A 107 0.12 0.89 -7.12
N GLU A 108 1.40 1.16 -7.34
CA GLU A 108 2.48 0.65 -6.52
C GLU A 108 3.31 1.78 -5.91
N LEU A 109 3.78 1.53 -4.69
CA LEU A 109 4.55 2.46 -3.90
C LEU A 109 5.88 1.83 -3.51
N GLY A 110 6.97 2.56 -3.68
CA GLY A 110 8.24 2.08 -3.19
C GLY A 110 9.45 2.97 -3.50
N PRO A 111 10.57 2.72 -2.80
CA PRO A 111 10.68 1.82 -1.66
C PRO A 111 10.07 2.43 -0.38
N ILE A 112 9.56 1.58 0.51
CA ILE A 112 9.13 1.96 1.87
C ILE A 112 10.09 1.33 2.87
N LYS A 113 10.53 2.09 3.87
CA LYS A 113 11.43 1.61 4.91
C LYS A 113 10.79 1.78 6.28
N LEU A 114 10.63 0.69 7.01
CA LEU A 114 10.06 0.68 8.36
C LEU A 114 11.06 0.13 9.36
N GLU A 115 11.05 0.65 10.59
CA GLU A 115 11.81 0.04 11.67
C GLU A 115 11.34 -1.39 11.90
N TRP A 116 12.27 -2.32 12.09
CA TRP A 116 12.00 -3.72 12.40
C TRP A 116 12.50 -4.04 13.80
N THR A 117 11.57 -4.46 14.65
CA THR A 117 11.86 -5.02 15.97
C THR A 117 11.43 -6.48 15.93
N ASN A 118 12.33 -7.40 16.22
CA ASN A 118 11.98 -8.81 16.36
C ASN A 118 10.90 -8.96 17.44
N GLU A 119 9.65 -9.21 17.05
CA GLU A 119 8.61 -9.64 17.98
C GLU A 119 8.93 -11.11 18.33
N GLY A 120 9.93 -11.36 19.20
CA GLY A 120 10.37 -12.73 19.46
C GLY A 120 11.58 -12.99 20.35
N GLU A 121 12.09 -12.05 21.14
CA GLU A 121 12.97 -12.37 22.29
C GLU A 121 12.40 -11.69 23.55
N ILE A 122 11.57 -12.44 24.29
CA ILE A 122 11.30 -12.22 25.71
C ILE A 122 11.92 -13.39 26.46
#